data_AF-A5GHZ4-F1
#
_entry.id   AF-A5GHZ4-F1
#
_cell.length_a   1.000
_cell.length_b   1.000
_cell.length_c   1.000
_cell.angle_alpha   90.00
_cell.angle_beta   90.00
_cell.angle_gamma   90.00
#
_symmetry.space_group_name_H-M   'P 1'
#
loop_
_entity.id
_entity.type
_entity.pdbx_description
1 polymer ?
#
loop_
_entity_poly.entity_id
_entity_poly.type
_entity_poly.pdbx_seq_one_letter_code
_entity_poly.pdbx_strand_id
1 'polypeptide(L)'
;MGWRDRLKEFDLVVHCHTKRTPHAPDGFGESWRQSLLQCTFPNPDRCQEFQTLLHKPEAGLIMPWPHRFVAHNVNWGSNFTQTRALMNLMGHTIRRDTLLAFPAGSFFWARVDSLLALLDLTLRWEDFAAEPLPGDGRLAHSLERCLGLLPMLNDRRCYAFWGGGDCHDLPAALTSPALVALPSPRSLEPMGATWFRMGWTEAQHGHQPPSECTPLQRRMPAIGDVRPCEANQVSFLIAGTQKGGTTALADYLRNHPQLFLPKRKELHFFDDEQHPWSDPDYSSLHDHFKDAGPGQLWGEATPITMYWHQCPERIWRYNPNMRLIVLLRDPANRAYSHWAMESARGLETLPFAEALEQEAMRSRTTLPFQDRVHSYLDRSRYSDQIRRLWRWFGENNVLVLKQEHLRENPQSAVNQVCGFLNVEPMPIKKHLTSHAGQYERPLDTSSRRQIISALKGDLLSLEQMLNWDCSDWMES
;
A
#
# COMPACT_ATOMS: atom_id res chain seq x y z
N MET A 1 1.47 -8.04 31.13
CA MET A 1 2.26 -9.27 30.90
C MET A 1 3.75 -8.96 30.86
N GLY A 2 4.58 -9.97 31.11
CA GLY A 2 6.04 -9.82 31.06
C GLY A 2 6.56 -8.80 32.08
N TRP A 3 7.54 -8.00 31.68
CA TRP A 3 8.26 -7.05 32.53
C TRP A 3 7.49 -5.76 32.83
N ARG A 4 6.19 -5.68 32.53
CA ARG A 4 5.37 -4.44 32.65
C ARG A 4 5.60 -3.70 33.96
N ASP A 5 5.43 -4.38 35.10
CA ASP A 5 5.45 -3.72 36.40
C ASP A 5 6.87 -3.28 36.77
N ARG A 6 7.89 -4.06 36.37
CA ARG A 6 9.30 -3.68 36.49
C ARG A 6 9.68 -2.53 35.57
N LEU A 7 9.15 -2.47 34.35
CA LEU A 7 9.45 -1.39 33.40
C LEU A 7 9.05 -0.03 33.98
N LYS A 8 7.96 0.03 34.74
CA LYS A 8 7.48 1.25 35.42
C LYS A 8 8.44 1.79 36.49
N GLU A 9 9.43 1.01 36.92
CA GLU A 9 10.45 1.44 37.90
C GLU A 9 11.60 2.23 37.26
N PHE A 10 11.70 2.25 35.93
CA PHE A 10 12.78 2.91 35.20
C PHE A 10 12.30 4.19 34.53
N ASP A 11 13.20 5.16 34.37
CA ASP A 11 12.90 6.38 33.61
C ASP A 11 12.94 6.14 32.09
N LEU A 12 13.92 5.35 31.66
CA LEU A 12 14.20 5.06 30.26
C LEU A 12 14.21 3.54 30.00
N VAL A 13 13.77 3.17 28.81
CA VAL A 13 13.86 1.80 28.30
C VAL A 13 14.53 1.81 26.93
N VAL A 14 15.36 0.79 26.68
CA VAL A 14 15.88 0.48 25.36
C VAL A 14 15.39 -0.90 24.98
N HIS A 15 14.75 -1.01 23.82
CA HIS A 15 14.25 -2.27 23.31
C HIS A 15 15.05 -2.68 22.06
N CYS A 16 15.57 -3.91 22.09
CA CYS A 16 16.24 -4.56 20.97
C CYS A 16 16.03 -6.08 21.08
N HIS A 17 16.13 -6.80 19.96
CA HIS A 17 15.97 -8.24 19.94
C HIS A 17 16.82 -8.90 18.85
N THR A 18 16.84 -10.23 18.78
CA THR A 18 17.67 -10.98 17.83
C THR A 18 17.29 -10.79 16.35
N LYS A 19 16.12 -10.17 16.09
CA LYS A 19 15.53 -9.84 14.77
C LYS A 19 15.89 -10.84 13.66
N ARG A 20 15.01 -11.82 13.45
CA ARG A 20 15.09 -12.76 12.31
C ARG A 20 13.96 -12.44 11.31
N THR A 21 14.28 -12.42 10.01
CA THR A 21 13.28 -12.25 8.95
C THR A 21 13.30 -13.48 8.05
N PRO A 22 12.60 -14.57 8.43
CA PRO A 22 12.65 -15.85 7.72
C PRO A 22 11.98 -15.81 6.33
N HIS A 23 11.15 -14.79 6.09
CA HIS A 23 10.36 -14.64 4.84
C HIS A 23 11.06 -13.76 3.79
N ALA A 24 12.30 -13.32 4.04
CA ALA A 24 13.03 -12.44 3.13
C ALA A 24 14.22 -13.16 2.48
N PRO A 25 14.71 -12.69 1.31
CA PRO A 25 15.86 -13.28 0.63
C PRO A 25 17.10 -13.37 1.52
N ASP A 26 17.98 -14.34 1.23
CA ASP A 26 19.22 -14.55 1.98
C ASP A 26 20.04 -13.26 2.11
N GLY A 27 20.50 -12.96 3.33
CA GLY A 27 21.29 -11.75 3.65
C GLY A 27 20.48 -10.47 3.93
N PHE A 28 19.21 -10.37 3.51
CA PHE A 28 18.34 -9.21 3.79
C PHE A 28 18.15 -8.99 5.29
N GLY A 29 17.74 -10.04 6.00
CA GLY A 29 17.39 -9.96 7.41
C GLY A 29 18.59 -9.54 8.26
N GLU A 30 19.78 -10.03 7.89
CA GLU A 30 21.03 -9.66 8.54
C GLU A 30 21.40 -8.20 8.30
N SER A 31 21.31 -7.73 7.06
CA SER A 31 21.63 -6.33 6.72
C SER A 31 20.70 -5.34 7.45
N TRP A 32 19.41 -5.65 7.51
CA TRP A 32 18.46 -4.82 8.25
C TRP A 32 18.73 -4.86 9.76
N ARG A 33 18.99 -6.04 10.33
CA ARG A 33 19.35 -6.19 11.74
C ARG A 33 20.61 -5.39 12.10
N GLN A 34 21.64 -5.45 11.27
CA GLN A 34 22.87 -4.68 11.47
C GLN A 34 22.59 -3.17 11.48
N SER A 35 21.80 -2.69 10.52
CA SER A 35 21.39 -1.28 10.51
C SER A 35 20.61 -0.87 11.76
N LEU A 36 19.67 -1.70 12.22
CA LEU A 36 18.91 -1.43 13.45
C LEU A 36 19.84 -1.34 14.67
N LEU A 37 20.80 -2.27 14.79
CA LEU A 37 21.79 -2.26 15.88
C LEU A 37 22.69 -1.02 15.81
N GLN A 38 23.21 -0.68 14.63
CA GLN A 38 24.05 0.50 14.42
C GLN A 38 23.32 1.80 14.72
N CYS A 39 22.03 1.90 14.41
CA CYS A 39 21.26 3.11 14.71
C CYS A 39 20.79 3.18 16.17
N THR A 40 20.61 2.03 16.81
CA THR A 40 20.20 1.96 18.22
C THR A 40 21.39 2.11 19.16
N PHE A 41 22.56 1.61 18.77
CA PHE A 41 23.82 1.64 19.53
C PHE A 41 24.99 2.12 18.65
N PRO A 42 24.97 3.37 18.17
CA PRO A 42 25.98 3.86 17.22
C PRO A 42 27.40 3.92 17.80
N ASN A 43 27.57 4.59 18.93
CA ASN A 43 28.81 4.66 19.71
C ASN A 43 28.49 5.22 21.11
N PRO A 44 29.42 5.09 22.10
CA PRO A 44 29.17 5.54 23.47
C PRO A 44 28.75 7.01 23.59
N ASP A 45 29.40 7.93 22.87
CA ASP A 45 29.12 9.37 22.95
C ASP A 45 27.70 9.69 22.46
N ARG A 46 27.28 9.06 21.35
CA ARG A 46 25.94 9.24 20.78
C ARG A 46 24.86 8.57 21.64
N CYS A 47 25.15 7.43 22.26
CA CYS A 47 24.25 6.82 23.25
C CYS A 47 24.08 7.73 24.48
N GLN A 48 25.15 8.39 24.94
CA GLN A 48 25.07 9.37 26.03
C GLN A 48 24.22 10.58 25.63
N GLU A 49 24.31 11.03 24.38
CA GLU A 49 23.45 12.08 23.83
C GLU A 49 21.97 11.65 23.78
N PHE A 50 21.68 10.42 23.34
CA PHE A 50 20.32 9.85 23.35
C PHE A 50 19.73 9.82 24.76
N GLN A 51 20.53 9.33 25.72
CA GLN A 51 20.15 9.32 27.12
C GLN A 51 19.85 10.74 27.61
N THR A 52 20.77 11.69 27.38
CA THR A 52 20.61 13.09 27.81
C THR A 52 19.36 13.73 27.21
N LEU A 53 19.09 13.45 25.93
CA LEU A 53 17.91 13.96 25.24
C LEU A 53 16.61 13.38 25.82
N LEU A 54 16.55 12.07 26.07
CA LEU A 54 15.35 11.43 26.61
C LEU A 54 15.07 11.76 28.09
N HIS A 55 16.05 12.27 28.84
CA HIS A 55 15.78 12.80 30.17
C HIS A 55 14.92 14.08 30.14
N LYS A 56 14.86 14.77 29.00
CA LYS A 56 14.00 15.94 28.84
C LYS A 56 12.52 15.54 28.81
N PRO A 57 11.63 16.19 29.57
CA PRO A 57 10.21 15.81 29.66
C PRO A 57 9.46 15.85 28.33
N GLU A 58 9.86 16.75 27.43
CA GLU A 58 9.27 16.90 26.09
C GLU A 58 9.69 15.81 25.11
N ALA A 59 10.74 15.03 25.41
CA ALA A 59 11.16 13.94 24.55
C ALA A 59 10.26 12.71 24.77
N GLY A 60 9.99 11.96 23.71
CA GLY A 60 9.19 10.72 23.77
C GLY A 60 10.05 9.49 23.54
N LEU A 61 10.55 9.39 22.31
CA LEU A 61 11.25 8.20 21.81
C LEU A 61 12.30 8.58 20.76
N ILE A 62 13.38 7.82 20.71
CA ILE A 62 14.39 7.82 19.64
C ILE A 62 14.32 6.45 18.95
N MET A 63 14.23 6.43 17.62
CA MET A 63 14.20 5.20 16.84
C MET A 63 15.19 5.22 15.68
N PRO A 64 15.60 4.07 15.14
CA PRO A 64 16.31 4.00 13.88
C PRO A 64 15.50 4.64 12.75
N TRP A 65 16.17 5.41 11.90
CA TRP A 65 15.63 5.79 10.61
C TRP A 65 15.35 4.51 9.80
N PRO A 66 14.19 4.39 9.13
CA PRO A 66 13.87 3.20 8.38
C PRO A 66 14.97 2.86 7.37
N HIS A 67 15.47 1.62 7.43
CA HIS A 67 16.44 1.14 6.46
C HIS A 67 15.82 1.18 5.04
N ARG A 68 16.63 1.41 4.01
CA ARG A 68 16.15 1.60 2.62
C ARG A 68 15.21 0.50 2.12
N PHE A 69 15.46 -0.73 2.55
CA PHE A 69 14.66 -1.88 2.13
C PHE A 69 13.33 -2.05 2.87
N VAL A 70 13.05 -1.24 3.90
CA VAL A 70 11.79 -1.31 4.67
C VAL A 70 11.07 0.04 4.76
N ALA A 71 11.70 1.12 4.29
CA ALA A 71 11.09 2.45 4.25
C ALA A 71 9.72 2.45 3.53
N HIS A 72 9.59 1.72 2.42
CA HIS A 72 8.32 1.57 1.69
C HIS A 72 7.24 0.80 2.48
N ASN A 73 7.63 0.01 3.49
CA ASN A 73 6.72 -0.73 4.36
C ASN A 73 6.27 0.10 5.58
N VAL A 74 6.80 1.31 5.76
CA VAL A 74 6.32 2.27 6.78
C VAL A 74 5.02 2.88 6.29
N ASN A 75 3.94 2.12 6.43
CA ASN A 75 2.60 2.53 6.06
C ASN A 75 1.56 1.87 6.97
N TRP A 76 0.33 2.38 6.90
CA TRP A 76 -0.78 1.88 7.71
C TRP A 76 -1.19 0.43 7.38
N GLY A 77 -0.98 -0.03 6.14
CA GLY A 77 -1.25 -1.39 5.70
C GLY A 77 -2.60 -1.96 6.16
N SER A 78 -2.65 -3.26 6.41
CA SER A 78 -3.79 -3.94 7.06
C SER A 78 -3.93 -3.60 8.55
N ASN A 79 -2.93 -2.98 9.17
CA ASN A 79 -2.86 -2.74 10.62
C ASN A 79 -3.75 -1.61 11.11
N PHE A 80 -4.12 -0.65 10.26
CA PHE A 80 -4.86 0.55 10.69
C PHE A 80 -6.08 0.25 11.56
N THR A 81 -6.90 -0.73 11.19
CA THR A 81 -8.15 -1.02 11.92
C THR A 81 -7.85 -1.45 13.36
N GLN A 82 -6.86 -2.32 13.54
CA GLN A 82 -6.45 -2.82 14.85
C GLN A 82 -5.64 -1.77 15.62
N THR A 83 -4.71 -1.05 14.97
CA THR A 83 -4.01 0.09 15.58
C THR A 83 -5.01 1.16 16.06
N ARG A 84 -6.03 1.50 15.27
CA ARG A 84 -7.08 2.44 15.68
C ARG A 84 -7.84 1.94 16.92
N ALA A 85 -8.17 0.66 16.99
CA ALA A 85 -8.81 0.10 18.17
C ALA A 85 -7.91 0.20 19.41
N LEU A 86 -6.62 -0.11 19.29
CA LEU A 86 -5.64 0.01 20.37
C LEU A 86 -5.47 1.47 20.82
N MET A 87 -5.33 2.41 19.87
CA MET A 87 -5.22 3.84 20.18
C MET A 87 -6.48 4.36 20.87
N ASN A 88 -7.67 3.93 20.44
CA ASN A 88 -8.93 4.29 21.11
C ASN A 88 -8.98 3.78 22.57
N LEU A 89 -8.51 2.56 22.82
CA LEU A 89 -8.40 2.02 24.19
C LEU A 89 -7.40 2.81 25.04
N MET A 90 -6.37 3.38 24.42
CA MET A 90 -5.41 4.30 25.05
C MET A 90 -5.88 5.76 25.11
N GLY A 91 -7.16 6.04 24.78
CA GLY A 91 -7.75 7.38 24.89
C GLY A 91 -7.45 8.31 23.71
N HIS A 92 -6.91 7.80 22.60
CA HIS A 92 -6.55 8.60 21.44
C HIS A 92 -7.36 8.21 20.20
N THR A 93 -7.83 9.22 19.46
CA THR A 93 -8.45 9.01 18.15
C THR A 93 -7.42 9.20 17.05
N ILE A 94 -7.24 8.19 16.19
CA ILE A 94 -6.40 8.27 15.00
C ILE A 94 -7.23 8.10 13.72
N ARG A 95 -6.74 8.71 12.65
CA ARG A 95 -7.30 8.67 11.29
C ARG A 95 -6.23 8.15 10.33
N ARG A 96 -6.61 7.84 9.09
CA ARG A 96 -5.65 7.34 8.08
C ARG A 96 -4.66 8.40 7.60
N ASP A 97 -5.05 9.65 7.69
CA ASP A 97 -4.21 10.82 7.45
C ASP A 97 -3.39 11.23 8.69
N THR A 98 -3.56 10.54 9.83
CA THR A 98 -2.65 10.73 10.97
C THR A 98 -1.24 10.35 10.54
N LEU A 99 -0.28 11.23 10.81
CA LEU A 99 1.13 10.96 10.54
C LEU A 99 1.56 9.70 11.26
N LEU A 100 2.07 8.76 10.50
CA LEU A 100 2.56 7.49 11.00
C LEU A 100 4.08 7.54 11.12
N ALA A 101 4.57 7.54 12.35
CA ALA A 101 5.97 7.30 12.67
C ALA A 101 6.03 6.18 13.71
N PHE A 102 6.89 5.19 13.48
CA PHE A 102 7.06 4.06 14.40
C PHE A 102 8.43 3.40 14.20
N PRO A 103 8.99 2.75 15.24
CA PRO A 103 10.26 2.04 15.13
C PRO A 103 10.09 0.78 14.28
N ALA A 104 10.22 0.90 12.96
CA ALA A 104 10.09 -0.23 12.04
C ALA A 104 11.16 -1.29 12.32
N GLY A 105 10.74 -2.44 12.85
CA GLY A 105 11.64 -3.48 13.35
C GLY A 105 11.73 -3.54 14.87
N SER A 106 10.98 -2.69 15.59
CA SER A 106 10.84 -2.66 17.04
C SER A 106 12.14 -2.40 17.78
N PHE A 107 13.04 -1.57 17.25
CA PHE A 107 14.23 -1.11 17.98
C PHE A 107 14.04 0.36 18.34
N PHE A 108 14.21 0.71 19.61
CA PHE A 108 14.03 2.09 20.05
C PHE A 108 14.59 2.32 21.46
N TRP A 109 14.84 3.59 21.75
CA TRP A 109 14.96 4.13 23.10
C TRP A 109 13.70 4.95 23.39
N ALA A 110 13.14 4.85 24.59
CA ALA A 110 11.97 5.62 24.97
C ALA A 110 12.02 5.98 26.44
N ARG A 111 11.33 7.07 26.79
CA ARG A 111 10.93 7.25 28.18
C ARG A 111 9.81 6.27 28.52
N VAL A 112 9.87 5.66 29.70
CA VAL A 112 8.87 4.70 30.14
C VAL A 112 7.50 5.37 30.30
N ASP A 113 7.47 6.61 30.79
CA ASP A 113 6.24 7.39 30.95
C ASP A 113 5.48 7.61 29.62
N SER A 114 6.19 7.61 28.48
CA SER A 114 5.61 7.71 27.14
C SER A 114 4.91 6.44 26.67
N LEU A 115 5.10 5.32 27.38
CA LEU A 115 4.58 4.00 27.04
C LEU A 115 3.50 3.50 28.01
N LEU A 116 3.16 4.26 29.05
CA LEU A 116 2.27 3.79 30.13
C LEU A 116 0.90 3.35 29.62
N ALA A 117 0.26 4.13 28.74
CA ALA A 117 -1.03 3.76 28.19
C ALA A 117 -0.99 2.43 27.42
N LEU A 118 0.13 2.14 26.73
CA LEU A 118 0.36 0.87 26.04
C LEU A 118 0.55 -0.28 27.04
N LEU A 119 1.33 -0.05 28.09
CA LEU A 119 1.58 -1.01 29.17
C LEU A 119 0.29 -1.35 29.94
N ASP A 120 -0.66 -0.42 29.99
CA ASP A 120 -1.93 -0.57 30.70
C ASP A 120 -3.03 -1.26 29.89
N LEU A 121 -2.80 -1.62 28.62
CA LEU A 121 -3.77 -2.37 27.79
C LEU A 121 -4.07 -3.81 28.28
N THR A 122 -3.40 -4.29 29.32
CA THR A 122 -3.62 -5.62 29.93
C THR A 122 -3.65 -6.82 28.97
N LEU A 123 -2.90 -6.75 27.85
CA LEU A 123 -2.82 -7.82 26.86
C LEU A 123 -2.25 -9.12 27.47
N ARG A 124 -2.76 -10.26 26.99
CA ARG A 124 -2.42 -11.63 27.40
C ARG A 124 -1.72 -12.38 26.25
N TRP A 125 -1.04 -13.49 26.56
CA TRP A 125 -0.18 -14.20 25.58
C TRP A 125 -1.05 -14.80 24.48
N GLU A 126 -2.26 -15.18 24.84
CA GLU A 126 -3.27 -15.76 23.97
C GLU A 126 -3.86 -14.72 23.00
N ASP A 127 -3.67 -13.42 23.25
CA ASP A 127 -4.10 -12.35 22.34
C ASP A 127 -3.13 -12.19 21.16
N PHE A 128 -1.92 -12.78 21.25
CA PHE A 128 -0.93 -12.80 20.18
C PHE A 128 -1.04 -14.09 19.37
N ALA A 129 -0.96 -13.97 18.04
CA ALA A 129 -0.94 -15.14 17.18
C ALA A 129 0.33 -15.98 17.41
N ALA A 130 0.19 -17.30 17.43
CA ALA A 130 1.31 -18.22 17.56
C ALA A 130 2.30 -18.03 16.40
N GLU A 131 3.59 -18.13 16.69
CA GLU A 131 4.62 -18.13 15.67
C GLU A 131 4.66 -19.47 14.89
N PRO A 132 5.00 -19.48 13.59
CA PRO A 132 5.45 -18.34 12.79
C PRO A 132 4.29 -17.45 12.28
N LEU A 133 4.45 -16.13 12.37
CA LEU A 133 3.45 -15.19 11.87
C LEU A 133 3.40 -15.21 10.32
N PRO A 134 2.20 -15.29 9.71
CA PRO A 134 2.04 -15.37 8.25
C PRO A 134 2.19 -14.02 7.52
N GLY A 135 2.61 -12.95 8.20
CA GLY A 135 2.83 -11.61 7.60
C GLY A 135 2.33 -10.45 8.48
N ASP A 136 2.31 -9.25 7.90
CA ASP A 136 1.85 -7.99 8.51
C ASP A 136 0.32 -8.01 8.79
N GLY A 137 -0.21 -7.16 9.67
CA GLY A 137 -1.65 -7.14 9.99
C GLY A 137 -2.04 -8.04 11.16
N ARG A 138 -1.18 -8.13 12.17
CA ARG A 138 -1.43 -8.87 13.42
C ARG A 138 -1.21 -7.94 14.61
N LEU A 139 -1.61 -8.38 15.81
CA LEU A 139 -1.57 -7.56 17.02
C LEU A 139 -0.18 -6.96 17.27
N ALA A 140 0.88 -7.76 17.13
CA ALA A 140 2.26 -7.29 17.29
C ALA A 140 2.63 -6.13 16.35
N HIS A 141 2.29 -6.22 15.07
CA HIS A 141 2.54 -5.17 14.08
C HIS A 141 1.68 -3.91 14.31
N SER A 142 0.48 -4.09 14.85
CA SER A 142 -0.41 -2.98 15.21
C SER A 142 0.08 -2.25 16.46
N LEU A 143 0.65 -2.97 17.44
CA LEU A 143 1.29 -2.42 18.63
C LEU A 143 2.57 -1.66 18.27
N GLU A 144 3.39 -2.19 17.35
CA GLU A 144 4.60 -1.51 16.88
C GLU A 144 4.28 -0.11 16.34
N ARG A 145 3.20 0.02 15.56
CA ARG A 145 2.72 1.31 15.04
C ARG A 145 2.24 2.27 16.13
N CYS A 146 1.81 1.78 17.28
CA CYS A 146 1.43 2.61 18.42
C CYS A 146 2.65 3.29 19.08
N LEU A 147 3.83 2.67 19.03
CA LEU A 147 5.01 3.11 19.80
C LEU A 147 5.50 4.52 19.45
N GLY A 148 5.46 4.91 18.17
CA GLY A 148 5.80 6.28 17.80
C GLY A 148 4.61 7.25 17.88
N LEU A 149 3.38 6.78 17.66
CA LEU A 149 2.18 7.62 17.72
C LEU A 149 1.85 8.08 19.14
N LEU A 150 1.98 7.19 20.13
CA LEU A 150 1.57 7.44 21.50
C LEU A 150 2.31 8.64 22.13
N PRO A 151 3.66 8.73 22.12
CA PRO A 151 4.36 9.92 22.59
C PRO A 151 3.95 11.17 21.80
N MET A 152 3.86 11.06 20.47
CA MET A 152 3.53 12.20 19.61
C MET A 152 2.14 12.78 19.90
N LEU A 153 1.14 11.94 20.15
CA LEU A 153 -0.23 12.35 20.48
C LEU A 153 -0.38 12.80 21.94
N ASN A 154 0.61 12.55 22.77
CA ASN A 154 0.76 13.11 24.12
C ASN A 154 1.68 14.35 24.14
N ASP A 155 1.78 15.05 23.00
CA ASP A 155 2.55 16.28 22.84
C ASP A 155 4.06 16.14 23.14
N ARG A 156 4.62 14.94 22.95
CA ARG A 156 6.06 14.68 23.06
C ARG A 156 6.73 14.57 21.70
N ARG A 157 7.98 15.01 21.64
CA ARG A 157 8.81 14.99 20.45
C ARG A 157 9.50 13.64 20.31
N CYS A 158 9.27 12.99 19.17
CA CYS A 158 10.03 11.82 18.77
C CYS A 158 11.21 12.21 17.90
N TYR A 159 12.21 11.35 17.84
CA TYR A 159 13.40 11.54 17.05
C TYR A 159 13.73 10.27 16.28
N ALA A 160 14.37 10.43 15.14
CA ALA A 160 14.88 9.33 14.36
C ALA A 160 16.37 9.53 14.09
N PHE A 161 17.17 8.49 14.36
CA PHE A 161 18.61 8.50 14.14
C PHE A 161 18.98 7.75 12.88
N TRP A 162 19.82 8.38 12.08
CA TRP A 162 20.40 7.81 10.88
C TRP A 162 21.91 7.65 11.07
N GLY A 163 22.42 6.44 10.86
CA GLY A 163 23.81 6.04 11.11
C GLY A 163 24.83 6.29 9.99
N GLY A 164 24.47 6.95 8.89
CA GLY A 164 25.32 7.08 7.68
C GLY A 164 25.17 5.90 6.70
N GLY A 165 25.46 6.11 5.40
CA GLY A 165 25.41 5.07 4.35
C GLY A 165 24.06 4.89 3.63
N ASP A 166 23.96 3.82 2.81
CA ASP A 166 22.86 3.43 1.90
C ASP A 166 21.45 3.44 2.56
N CYS A 167 20.82 4.61 2.62
CA CYS A 167 19.46 4.84 3.13
C CYS A 167 18.56 5.43 2.04
N HIS A 168 17.24 5.28 2.18
CA HIS A 168 16.27 5.90 1.26
C HIS A 168 16.03 7.36 1.63
N ASP A 169 15.78 8.19 0.61
CA ASP A 169 15.18 9.53 0.71
C ASP A 169 15.96 10.60 1.51
N LEU A 170 17.26 10.42 1.69
CA LEU A 170 18.14 11.53 2.06
C LEU A 170 18.82 12.07 0.78
N PRO A 171 18.85 13.41 0.56
CA PRO A 171 19.57 13.98 -0.58
C PRO A 171 21.00 13.45 -0.66
N ALA A 172 21.54 13.26 -1.87
CA ALA A 172 22.89 12.77 -2.14
C ALA A 172 24.03 13.54 -1.42
N ALA A 173 23.72 14.67 -0.80
CA ALA A 173 24.60 15.47 0.04
C ALA A 173 24.77 14.96 1.49
N LEU A 174 23.96 13.99 1.95
CA LEU A 174 24.04 13.45 3.30
C LEU A 174 24.95 12.22 3.32
N THR A 175 26.17 12.40 3.84
CA THR A 175 27.17 11.35 4.06
C THR A 175 27.46 11.07 5.54
N SER A 176 26.90 11.88 6.46
CA SER A 176 27.27 11.91 7.88
C SER A 176 26.10 11.61 8.82
N PRO A 177 26.25 10.74 9.84
CA PRO A 177 25.17 10.36 10.76
C PRO A 177 24.43 11.56 11.39
N ALA A 178 23.11 11.46 11.56
CA ALA A 178 22.29 12.56 12.07
C ALA A 178 21.13 12.07 12.96
N LEU A 179 20.82 12.86 14.00
CA LEU A 179 19.63 12.72 14.82
C LEU A 179 18.61 13.79 14.43
N VAL A 180 17.43 13.38 14.00
CA VAL A 180 16.41 14.28 13.44
C VAL A 180 15.18 14.27 14.33
N ALA A 181 14.67 15.45 14.70
CA ALA A 181 13.38 15.58 15.37
C ALA A 181 12.25 15.34 14.38
N LEU A 182 11.24 14.59 14.80
CA LEU A 182 10.05 14.33 13.99
C LEU A 182 8.99 15.44 14.18
N PRO A 183 8.22 15.74 13.12
CA PRO A 183 7.14 16.73 13.17
C PRO A 183 6.05 16.31 14.16
N SER A 184 5.33 17.30 14.71
CA SER A 184 4.20 17.06 15.62
C SER A 184 2.96 16.58 14.83
N PRO A 185 2.10 15.73 15.40
CA PRO A 185 0.79 15.40 14.81
C PRO A 185 -0.09 16.63 14.53
N ARG A 186 0.16 17.75 15.22
CA ARG A 186 -0.61 19.00 15.10
C ARG A 186 -0.11 19.93 14.01
N SER A 187 1.06 19.67 13.41
CA SER A 187 1.70 20.53 12.40
C SER A 187 1.57 19.99 10.96
N LEU A 188 0.58 19.13 10.70
CA LEU A 188 0.46 18.42 9.43
C LEU A 188 -0.75 18.93 8.64
N GLU A 189 -0.48 19.86 7.72
CA GLU A 189 -1.34 20.06 6.56
C GLU A 189 -1.26 18.80 5.67
N PRO A 190 -2.38 18.31 5.10
CA PRO A 190 -2.36 17.22 4.13
C PRO A 190 -1.80 17.72 2.79
N MET A 191 -0.48 17.83 2.69
CA MET A 191 0.21 18.16 1.46
C MET A 191 0.89 16.89 0.91
N GLY A 192 0.76 16.64 -0.39
CA GLY A 192 1.29 15.47 -1.11
C GLY A 192 2.81 15.33 -1.17
N ALA A 193 3.55 15.82 -0.17
CA ALA A 193 4.98 15.59 0.00
C ALA A 193 5.21 14.38 0.90
N THR A 194 6.17 13.53 0.56
CA THR A 194 6.58 12.42 1.42
C THR A 194 7.12 12.94 2.75
N TRP A 195 6.76 12.24 3.84
CA TRP A 195 7.20 12.45 5.23
C TRP A 195 8.68 12.85 5.38
N PHE A 196 9.55 12.28 4.55
CA PHE A 196 11.00 12.47 4.52
C PHE A 196 11.46 13.89 4.19
N ARG A 197 10.72 14.63 3.36
CA ARG A 197 11.08 16.00 2.94
C ARG A 197 10.73 17.05 4.01
N MET A 198 9.64 16.84 4.76
CA MET A 198 9.10 17.84 5.69
C MET A 198 9.88 17.91 7.01
N GLY A 199 10.16 16.78 7.66
CA GLY A 199 10.95 16.76 8.91
C GLY A 199 12.38 17.30 8.73
N TRP A 200 12.95 17.15 7.54
CA TRP A 200 14.24 17.74 7.18
C TRP A 200 14.15 19.25 6.94
N THR A 201 13.10 19.73 6.28
CA THR A 201 12.89 21.16 6.03
C THR A 201 12.68 21.92 7.34
N GLU A 202 11.97 21.36 8.32
CA GLU A 202 11.83 21.94 9.66
C GLU A 202 13.17 21.96 10.43
N ALA A 203 13.98 20.91 10.32
CA ALA A 203 15.30 20.83 10.96
C ALA A 203 16.30 21.87 10.38
N GLN A 204 16.19 22.20 9.09
CA GLN A 204 17.03 23.21 8.45
C GLN A 204 16.69 24.65 8.85
N HIS A 205 15.44 24.94 9.26
CA HIS A 205 14.97 26.32 9.47
C HIS A 205 14.87 26.78 10.92
N GLY A 206 15.14 25.92 11.92
CA GLY A 206 15.44 26.34 13.31
C GLY A 206 14.44 27.28 13.99
N HIS A 207 13.17 27.34 13.57
CA HIS A 207 12.22 28.32 14.09
C HIS A 207 11.52 27.84 15.36
N GLN A 208 11.51 28.72 16.37
CA GLN A 208 10.57 28.65 17.50
C GLN A 208 9.13 28.75 16.96
N PRO A 209 8.16 28.04 17.56
CA PRO A 209 6.77 28.07 17.11
C PRO A 209 6.19 29.48 17.27
N PRO A 210 5.36 29.97 16.33
CA PRO A 210 4.65 31.22 16.52
C PRO A 210 3.69 31.11 17.71
N SER A 211 3.78 32.10 18.60
CA SER A 211 2.81 32.35 19.66
C SER A 211 1.51 32.87 19.05
N GLU A 212 0.42 32.17 19.34
CA GLU A 212 -0.97 32.53 19.04
C GLU A 212 -1.42 32.37 17.58
N CYS A 213 -2.35 31.43 17.33
CA CYS A 213 -3.64 31.73 16.71
C CYS A 213 -4.60 30.54 16.72
N THR A 214 -5.79 30.85 17.24
CA THR A 214 -7.15 30.29 17.14
C THR A 214 -7.41 28.84 16.66
N PRO A 215 -8.30 28.09 17.35
CA PRO A 215 -8.77 26.78 16.90
C PRO A 215 -9.71 26.91 15.69
N LEU A 216 -9.39 26.22 14.59
CA LEU A 216 -10.37 25.88 13.56
C LEU A 216 -11.33 24.83 14.14
N GLN A 217 -12.48 25.29 14.61
CA GLN A 217 -13.59 24.44 15.00
C GLN A 217 -14.22 23.78 13.76
N ARG A 218 -14.20 22.43 13.76
CA ARG A 218 -15.14 21.48 13.14
C ARG A 218 -15.72 21.82 11.75
N ARG A 219 -15.50 20.87 10.82
CA ARG A 219 -16.53 19.87 10.42
C ARG A 219 -15.87 18.68 9.71
N MET A 220 -15.81 17.52 10.38
CA MET A 220 -15.83 16.24 9.68
C MET A 220 -17.28 16.00 9.22
N PRO A 221 -17.55 15.56 7.97
CA PRO A 221 -18.86 15.01 7.66
C PRO A 221 -19.04 13.76 8.52
N ALA A 222 -20.22 13.63 9.12
CA ALA A 222 -20.60 12.42 9.83
C ALA A 222 -20.59 11.23 8.86
N ILE A 223 -20.33 10.04 9.39
CA ILE A 223 -20.74 8.78 8.76
C ILE A 223 -22.27 8.85 8.68
N GLY A 224 -22.77 9.33 7.54
CA GLY A 224 -24.15 9.81 7.38
C GLY A 224 -24.33 10.70 6.14
N ASP A 225 -23.28 11.39 5.68
CA ASP A 225 -23.30 12.11 4.41
C ASP A 225 -22.94 11.18 3.24
N VAL A 226 -23.77 10.15 3.02
CA VAL A 226 -23.86 9.55 1.68
C VAL A 226 -24.55 10.60 0.84
N ARG A 227 -23.78 11.38 0.07
CA ARG A 227 -24.39 12.15 -1.02
C ARG A 227 -25.16 11.14 -1.89
N PRO A 228 -26.43 11.41 -2.24
CA PRO A 228 -27.14 10.59 -3.22
C PRO A 228 -26.26 10.46 -4.47
N CYS A 229 -26.31 9.30 -5.12
CA CYS A 229 -25.66 9.08 -6.42
C CYS A 229 -26.05 10.22 -7.36
N GLU A 230 -25.15 11.16 -7.62
CA GLU A 230 -25.41 12.20 -8.60
C GLU A 230 -25.48 11.54 -9.97
N ALA A 231 -26.45 11.94 -10.79
CA ALA A 231 -26.86 11.25 -12.01
C ALA A 231 -25.77 11.12 -13.12
N ASN A 232 -24.52 11.54 -12.87
CA ASN A 232 -23.45 11.69 -13.84
C ASN A 232 -22.05 11.35 -13.26
N GLN A 233 -21.87 10.14 -12.71
CA GLN A 233 -20.57 9.67 -12.25
C GLN A 233 -20.24 8.26 -12.74
N VAL A 234 -18.94 7.99 -12.91
CA VAL A 234 -18.44 6.63 -13.19
C VAL A 234 -18.87 5.73 -12.04
N SER A 235 -19.60 4.68 -12.39
CA SER A 235 -20.28 3.79 -11.44
C SER A 235 -19.60 2.42 -11.33
N PHE A 236 -18.83 2.03 -12.34
CA PHE A 236 -17.99 0.84 -12.28
C PHE A 236 -16.67 1.02 -13.02
N LEU A 237 -15.67 0.22 -12.63
CA LEU A 237 -14.34 0.29 -13.22
C LEU A 237 -13.73 -1.12 -13.34
N ILE A 238 -13.26 -1.46 -14.53
CA ILE A 238 -12.46 -2.66 -14.77
C ILE A 238 -11.02 -2.34 -14.31
N ALA A 239 -10.76 -2.62 -13.04
CA ALA A 239 -9.61 -2.11 -12.28
C ALA A 239 -8.31 -2.87 -12.54
N GLY A 240 -8.40 -4.04 -13.19
CA GLY A 240 -7.23 -4.84 -13.46
C GLY A 240 -7.55 -6.28 -13.85
N THR A 241 -6.54 -7.14 -13.97
CA THR A 241 -5.12 -6.75 -14.00
C THR A 241 -4.66 -6.43 -15.41
N GLN A 242 -3.60 -5.63 -15.56
CA GLN A 242 -2.96 -5.42 -16.86
C GLN A 242 -2.49 -6.78 -17.41
N LYS A 243 -2.82 -7.04 -18.69
CA LYS A 243 -2.60 -8.34 -19.36
C LYS A 243 -3.46 -9.49 -18.82
N GLY A 244 -4.50 -9.19 -18.05
CA GLY A 244 -5.52 -10.12 -17.55
C GLY A 244 -6.78 -10.24 -18.42
N GLY A 245 -6.81 -9.67 -19.63
CA GLY A 245 -7.98 -9.77 -20.53
C GLY A 245 -9.04 -8.67 -20.35
N THR A 246 -8.71 -7.58 -19.64
CA THR A 246 -9.59 -6.42 -19.42
C THR A 246 -10.11 -5.79 -20.71
N THR A 247 -9.31 -5.79 -21.78
CA THR A 247 -9.76 -5.30 -23.11
C THR A 247 -10.94 -6.12 -23.63
N ALA A 248 -10.83 -7.44 -23.62
CA ALA A 248 -11.90 -8.32 -24.12
C ALA A 248 -13.19 -8.13 -23.31
N LEU A 249 -13.07 -8.03 -21.98
CA LEU A 249 -14.24 -7.75 -21.13
C LEU A 249 -14.86 -6.38 -21.45
N ALA A 250 -14.06 -5.31 -21.54
CA ALA A 250 -14.56 -3.99 -21.88
C ALA A 250 -15.26 -3.98 -23.25
N ASP A 251 -14.74 -4.72 -24.22
CA ASP A 251 -15.34 -4.86 -25.55
C ASP A 251 -16.68 -5.59 -25.52
N TYR A 252 -16.83 -6.64 -24.70
CA TYR A 252 -18.13 -7.28 -24.48
C TYR A 252 -19.14 -6.33 -23.85
N LEU A 253 -18.74 -5.64 -22.76
CA LEU A 253 -19.62 -4.73 -22.03
C LEU A 253 -20.01 -3.49 -22.84
N ARG A 254 -19.17 -3.01 -23.77
CA ARG A 254 -19.52 -1.88 -24.65
C ARG A 254 -20.74 -2.12 -25.53
N ASN A 255 -21.11 -3.37 -25.76
CA ASN A 255 -22.32 -3.69 -26.54
C ASN A 255 -23.60 -3.70 -25.69
N HIS A 256 -23.49 -3.51 -24.37
CA HIS A 256 -24.61 -3.61 -23.44
C HIS A 256 -25.50 -2.35 -23.48
N PRO A 257 -26.83 -2.48 -23.64
CA PRO A 257 -27.71 -1.31 -23.78
C PRO A 257 -27.78 -0.44 -22.53
N GLN A 258 -27.58 -1.01 -21.34
CA GLN A 258 -27.60 -0.28 -20.06
C GLN A 258 -26.22 0.20 -19.58
N LEU A 259 -25.13 -0.05 -20.32
CA LEU A 259 -23.79 0.37 -19.93
C LEU A 259 -23.21 1.31 -20.98
N PHE A 260 -22.42 2.27 -20.54
CA PHE A 260 -21.62 3.11 -21.41
C PHE A 260 -20.15 3.04 -20.99
N LEU A 261 -19.28 2.63 -21.92
CA LEU A 261 -17.83 2.76 -21.74
C LEU A 261 -17.27 3.55 -22.93
N PRO A 262 -16.37 4.52 -22.69
CA PRO A 262 -15.77 5.30 -23.75
C PRO A 262 -14.98 4.41 -24.73
N LYS A 263 -14.92 4.85 -25.99
CA LYS A 263 -14.11 4.18 -27.02
C LYS A 263 -12.62 4.24 -26.71
N ARG A 264 -12.17 5.38 -26.16
CA ARG A 264 -10.80 5.52 -25.63
C ARG A 264 -10.69 4.62 -24.40
N LYS A 265 -9.83 3.61 -24.50
CA LYS A 265 -9.45 2.77 -23.36
C LYS A 265 -8.44 3.48 -22.47
N GLU A 266 -8.38 3.06 -21.21
CA GLU A 266 -7.34 3.42 -20.24
C GLU A 266 -7.24 4.94 -20.09
N LEU A 267 -8.24 5.54 -19.43
CA LEU A 267 -8.29 6.99 -19.23
C LEU A 267 -7.17 7.51 -18.32
N HIS A 268 -6.60 6.64 -17.49
CA HIS A 268 -5.51 6.96 -16.57
C HIS A 268 -5.77 8.12 -15.59
N PHE A 269 -7.05 8.42 -15.34
CA PHE A 269 -7.42 9.57 -14.53
C PHE A 269 -7.01 9.39 -13.07
N PHE A 270 -7.31 8.25 -12.45
CA PHE A 270 -7.07 8.04 -11.01
C PHE A 270 -5.62 7.73 -10.65
N ASP A 271 -4.80 7.32 -11.61
CA ASP A 271 -3.36 7.06 -11.43
C ASP A 271 -2.48 8.22 -11.92
N ASP A 272 -3.05 9.32 -12.39
CA ASP A 272 -2.26 10.50 -12.78
C ASP A 272 -1.76 11.26 -11.55
N GLU A 273 -0.44 11.24 -11.34
CA GLU A 273 0.21 11.96 -10.24
C GLU A 273 0.38 13.47 -10.51
N GLN A 274 0.13 13.92 -11.73
CA GLN A 274 0.15 15.35 -12.09
C GLN A 274 -1.19 16.03 -11.78
N HIS A 275 -2.26 15.25 -11.59
CA HIS A 275 -3.58 15.77 -11.25
C HIS A 275 -3.61 16.34 -9.82
N PRO A 276 -4.19 17.54 -9.58
CA PRO A 276 -4.23 18.15 -8.25
C PRO A 276 -5.23 17.44 -7.33
N TRP A 277 -4.78 16.43 -6.58
CA TRP A 277 -5.65 15.60 -5.72
C TRP A 277 -6.11 16.25 -4.40
N SER A 278 -5.61 17.44 -4.06
CA SER A 278 -6.10 18.21 -2.90
C SER A 278 -7.48 18.82 -3.16
N ASP A 279 -7.76 19.19 -4.41
CA ASP A 279 -9.04 19.72 -4.89
C ASP A 279 -9.27 19.23 -6.34
N PRO A 280 -9.67 17.97 -6.51
CA PRO A 280 -9.68 17.33 -7.82
C PRO A 280 -10.82 17.84 -8.70
N ASP A 281 -10.49 18.31 -9.90
CA ASP A 281 -11.47 18.55 -10.97
C ASP A 281 -11.73 17.26 -11.75
N TYR A 282 -12.99 16.84 -11.86
CA TYR A 282 -13.41 15.63 -12.58
C TYR A 282 -13.94 15.92 -13.98
N SER A 283 -13.95 17.18 -14.43
CA SER A 283 -14.49 17.58 -15.74
C SER A 283 -13.86 16.81 -16.90
N SER A 284 -12.54 16.66 -16.90
CA SER A 284 -11.80 15.92 -17.94
C SER A 284 -12.13 14.42 -17.96
N LEU A 285 -12.46 13.83 -16.81
CA LEU A 285 -12.98 12.46 -16.73
C LEU A 285 -14.40 12.39 -17.30
N HIS A 286 -15.29 13.28 -16.86
CA HIS A 286 -16.71 13.30 -17.25
C HIS A 286 -16.91 13.59 -18.74
N ASP A 287 -15.99 14.34 -19.36
CA ASP A 287 -15.99 14.63 -20.78
C ASP A 287 -15.99 13.38 -21.67
N HIS A 288 -15.45 12.26 -21.16
CA HIS A 288 -15.47 10.97 -21.86
C HIS A 288 -16.84 10.29 -21.88
N PHE A 289 -17.82 10.78 -21.12
CA PHE A 289 -19.14 10.17 -20.93
C PHE A 289 -20.29 11.01 -21.49
N LYS A 290 -20.00 12.10 -22.23
CA LYS A 290 -21.00 12.99 -22.82
C LYS A 290 -21.98 12.28 -23.77
N ASP A 291 -21.54 11.20 -24.42
CA ASP A 291 -22.36 10.41 -25.35
C ASP A 291 -23.17 9.30 -24.66
N ALA A 292 -23.15 9.23 -23.32
CA ALA A 292 -23.93 8.24 -22.58
C ALA A 292 -25.44 8.51 -22.71
N GLY A 293 -26.19 7.47 -23.05
CA GLY A 293 -27.64 7.52 -23.11
C GLY A 293 -28.28 7.63 -21.72
N PRO A 294 -29.54 8.10 -21.64
CA PRO A 294 -30.26 8.19 -20.37
C PRO A 294 -30.31 6.85 -19.63
N GLY A 295 -29.92 6.86 -18.35
CA GLY A 295 -29.96 5.68 -17.48
C GLY A 295 -28.85 4.65 -17.70
N GLN A 296 -27.88 4.91 -18.60
CA GLN A 296 -26.72 4.03 -18.75
C GLN A 296 -25.74 4.21 -17.59
N LEU A 297 -25.23 3.10 -17.05
CA LEU A 297 -24.15 3.13 -16.07
C LEU A 297 -22.83 3.45 -16.76
N TRP A 298 -22.10 4.43 -16.23
CA TRP A 298 -20.80 4.84 -16.75
C TRP A 298 -19.71 3.90 -16.25
N GLY A 299 -18.97 3.31 -17.18
CA GLY A 299 -17.88 2.38 -16.92
C GLY A 299 -16.55 2.84 -17.50
N GLU A 300 -15.47 2.55 -16.80
CA GLU A 300 -14.10 2.83 -17.24
C GLU A 300 -13.24 1.54 -17.16
N ALA A 301 -12.14 1.48 -17.92
CA ALA A 301 -11.23 0.34 -17.90
C ALA A 301 -9.75 0.80 -17.94
N THR A 302 -9.18 1.04 -16.76
CA THR A 302 -7.76 1.30 -16.53
C THR A 302 -7.15 0.19 -15.64
N PRO A 303 -6.49 -0.83 -16.22
CA PRO A 303 -6.07 -2.02 -15.48
C PRO A 303 -4.97 -1.83 -14.44
N ILE A 304 -4.25 -0.71 -14.47
CA ILE A 304 -3.22 -0.39 -13.47
C ILE A 304 -3.85 0.07 -12.15
N THR A 305 -5.14 0.40 -12.14
CA THR A 305 -5.86 0.90 -10.96
C THR A 305 -5.74 0.00 -9.74
N MET A 306 -5.84 -1.34 -9.90
CA MET A 306 -5.70 -2.26 -8.77
C MET A 306 -4.28 -2.29 -8.17
N TYR A 307 -3.28 -2.01 -9.02
CA TYR A 307 -1.87 -2.05 -8.66
C TYR A 307 -1.41 -0.74 -8.02
N TRP A 308 -1.89 0.39 -8.54
CA TRP A 308 -1.49 1.73 -8.11
C TRP A 308 -2.03 2.05 -6.70
N HIS A 309 -1.17 2.49 -5.79
CA HIS A 309 -1.48 2.46 -4.34
C HIS A 309 -2.46 3.57 -3.96
N GLN A 310 -2.40 4.70 -4.66
CA GLN A 310 -3.18 5.90 -4.43
C GLN A 310 -4.58 5.79 -5.06
N CYS A 311 -4.75 4.97 -6.10
CA CYS A 311 -5.98 4.84 -6.86
C CYS A 311 -7.21 4.49 -6.01
N PRO A 312 -7.19 3.46 -5.12
CA PRO A 312 -8.39 3.06 -4.40
C PRO A 312 -8.99 4.18 -3.53
N GLU A 313 -8.13 4.98 -2.90
CA GLU A 313 -8.60 6.13 -2.12
C GLU A 313 -9.20 7.22 -3.00
N ARG A 314 -8.52 7.58 -4.11
CA ARG A 314 -9.00 8.60 -5.06
C ARG A 314 -10.35 8.23 -5.65
N ILE A 315 -10.52 6.96 -6.01
CA ILE A 315 -11.79 6.41 -6.52
C ILE A 315 -12.87 6.43 -5.44
N TRP A 316 -12.54 6.03 -4.21
CA TRP A 316 -13.51 6.02 -3.11
C TRP A 316 -13.99 7.43 -2.75
N ARG A 317 -13.10 8.42 -2.76
CA ARG A 317 -13.45 9.84 -2.56
C ARG A 317 -14.38 10.37 -3.67
N TYR A 318 -14.17 9.92 -4.91
CA TYR A 318 -15.00 10.28 -6.05
C TYR A 318 -16.38 9.61 -6.02
N ASN A 319 -16.41 8.29 -5.83
CA ASN A 319 -17.62 7.48 -5.75
C ASN A 319 -17.41 6.32 -4.75
N PRO A 320 -17.92 6.42 -3.51
CA PRO A 320 -17.76 5.36 -2.51
C PRO A 320 -18.54 4.08 -2.83
N ASN A 321 -19.52 4.16 -3.76
CA ASN A 321 -20.30 3.02 -4.24
C ASN A 321 -19.75 2.43 -5.55
N MET A 322 -18.55 2.81 -5.97
CA MET A 322 -17.90 2.29 -7.18
C MET A 322 -17.85 0.77 -7.15
N ARG A 323 -18.29 0.13 -8.24
CA ARG A 323 -18.15 -1.33 -8.43
C ARG A 323 -16.88 -1.64 -9.20
N LEU A 324 -15.97 -2.39 -8.59
CA LEU A 324 -14.69 -2.74 -9.19
C LEU A 324 -14.72 -4.16 -9.75
N ILE A 325 -14.25 -4.33 -10.98
CA ILE A 325 -14.14 -5.63 -11.63
C ILE A 325 -12.65 -5.93 -11.88
N VAL A 326 -12.18 -7.07 -11.40
CA VAL A 326 -10.80 -7.52 -11.51
C VAL A 326 -10.76 -8.87 -12.22
N LEU A 327 -9.98 -8.94 -13.29
CA LEU A 327 -9.63 -10.17 -13.99
C LEU A 327 -8.21 -10.58 -13.62
N LEU A 328 -8.06 -11.71 -12.94
CA LEU A 328 -6.76 -12.31 -12.63
C LEU A 328 -6.40 -13.36 -13.66
N ARG A 329 -5.11 -13.49 -13.97
CA ARG A 329 -4.54 -14.48 -14.88
C ARG A 329 -3.39 -15.17 -14.18
N ASP A 330 -3.04 -16.38 -14.59
CA ASP A 330 -1.76 -17.03 -14.23
C ASP A 330 -0.64 -15.95 -14.19
N PRO A 331 -0.02 -15.74 -13.01
CA PRO A 331 0.89 -14.63 -12.80
C PRO A 331 2.17 -14.70 -13.63
N ALA A 332 2.64 -15.91 -13.97
CA ALA A 332 3.81 -16.10 -14.82
C ALA A 332 3.47 -15.73 -16.27
N ASN A 333 2.31 -16.19 -16.75
CA ASN A 333 1.80 -15.82 -18.06
C ASN A 333 1.46 -14.32 -18.17
N ARG A 334 0.97 -13.70 -17.08
CA ARG A 334 0.72 -12.25 -17.01
C ARG A 334 2.03 -11.46 -17.07
N ALA A 335 3.02 -11.83 -16.26
CA ALA A 335 4.34 -11.21 -16.23
C ALA A 335 5.03 -11.27 -17.59
N TYR A 336 5.05 -12.46 -18.22
CA TYR A 336 5.63 -12.65 -19.55
C TYR A 336 4.92 -11.81 -20.61
N SER A 337 3.58 -11.76 -20.57
CA SER A 337 2.78 -10.94 -21.49
C SER A 337 3.02 -9.44 -21.32
N HIS A 338 3.33 -8.99 -20.10
CA HIS A 338 3.69 -7.60 -19.81
C HIS A 338 5.08 -7.28 -20.39
N TRP A 339 6.08 -8.12 -20.10
CA TRP A 339 7.42 -8.00 -20.69
C TRP A 339 7.37 -7.94 -22.21
N ALA A 340 6.69 -8.89 -22.87
CA ALA A 340 6.61 -8.93 -24.33
C ALA A 340 5.94 -7.67 -24.92
N MET A 341 4.97 -7.08 -24.21
CA MET A 341 4.34 -5.82 -24.62
C MET A 341 5.32 -4.65 -24.53
N GLU A 342 6.07 -4.54 -23.44
CA GLU A 342 7.02 -3.43 -23.26
C GLU A 342 8.26 -3.58 -24.15
N SER A 343 8.69 -4.81 -24.44
CA SER A 343 9.72 -5.08 -25.46
C SER A 343 9.25 -4.69 -26.86
N ALA A 344 8.01 -5.03 -27.24
CA ALA A 344 7.44 -4.62 -28.53
C ALA A 344 7.28 -3.10 -28.66
N ARG A 345 7.18 -2.38 -27.53
CA ARG A 345 7.15 -0.91 -27.46
C ARG A 345 8.54 -0.27 -27.42
N GLY A 346 9.61 -1.08 -27.32
CA GLY A 346 10.98 -0.59 -27.15
C GLY A 346 11.29 -0.02 -25.76
N LEU A 347 10.42 -0.26 -24.77
CA LEU A 347 10.57 0.20 -23.39
C LEU A 347 11.27 -0.82 -22.48
N GLU A 348 11.33 -2.08 -22.93
CA GLU A 348 12.15 -3.12 -22.32
C GLU A 348 13.18 -3.62 -23.34
N THR A 349 14.44 -3.62 -22.91
CA THR A 349 15.60 -4.00 -23.73
C THR A 349 16.24 -5.30 -23.25
N LEU A 350 15.94 -5.75 -22.03
CA LEU A 350 16.49 -6.98 -21.49
C LEU A 350 15.67 -8.21 -21.91
N PRO A 351 16.34 -9.37 -22.08
CA PRO A 351 15.68 -10.66 -22.06
C PRO A 351 14.85 -10.87 -20.79
N PHE A 352 13.78 -11.65 -20.87
CA PHE A 352 12.81 -11.78 -19.76
C PHE A 352 13.43 -12.20 -18.42
N ALA A 353 14.32 -13.20 -18.42
CA ALA A 353 14.97 -13.67 -17.20
C ALA A 353 15.79 -12.56 -16.51
N GLU A 354 16.60 -11.82 -17.29
CA GLU A 354 17.38 -10.69 -16.80
C GLU A 354 16.47 -9.54 -16.33
N ALA A 355 15.36 -9.29 -17.04
CA ALA A 355 14.38 -8.29 -16.65
C ALA A 355 13.75 -8.60 -15.27
N LEU A 356 13.44 -9.87 -14.98
CA LEU A 356 12.95 -10.31 -13.67
C LEU A 356 13.98 -10.10 -12.56
N GLU A 357 15.24 -10.41 -12.82
CA GLU A 357 16.33 -10.22 -11.84
C GLU A 357 16.58 -8.74 -11.53
N GLN A 358 16.46 -7.87 -12.55
CA GLN A 358 16.71 -6.44 -12.43
C GLN A 358 15.50 -5.63 -11.97
N GLU A 359 14.28 -6.19 -12.02
CA GLU A 359 13.03 -5.50 -11.68
C GLU A 359 13.10 -4.80 -10.33
N ALA A 360 13.58 -5.49 -9.29
CA ALA A 360 13.65 -4.94 -7.93
C ALA A 360 14.63 -3.76 -7.82
N MET A 361 15.67 -3.72 -8.66
CA MET A 361 16.61 -2.60 -8.74
C MET A 361 16.04 -1.44 -9.56
N ARG A 362 15.45 -1.73 -10.72
CA ARG A 362 14.83 -0.73 -11.62
C ARG A 362 13.67 0.00 -10.95
N SER A 363 12.81 -0.74 -10.27
CA SER A 363 11.65 -0.18 -9.57
C SER A 363 12.04 0.78 -8.44
N ARG A 364 13.31 0.80 -7.99
CA ARG A 364 13.77 1.81 -7.00
C ARG A 364 13.81 3.22 -7.58
N THR A 365 14.01 3.34 -8.89
CA THR A 365 14.09 4.64 -9.58
C THR A 365 12.74 5.33 -9.70
N THR A 366 11.64 4.59 -9.56
CA THR A 366 10.27 5.08 -9.66
C THR A 366 9.65 5.37 -8.29
N LEU A 367 10.38 5.10 -7.20
CA LEU A 367 9.95 5.44 -5.85
C LEU A 367 9.76 6.96 -5.69
N PRO A 368 8.76 7.40 -4.91
CA PRO A 368 7.92 6.61 -4.00
C PRO A 368 6.74 5.88 -4.67
N PHE A 369 6.58 5.99 -5.99
CA PHE A 369 5.50 5.37 -6.74
C PHE A 369 5.89 3.98 -7.24
N GLN A 370 4.91 3.27 -7.77
CA GLN A 370 5.15 1.99 -8.43
C GLN A 370 5.75 2.16 -9.81
N ASP A 371 6.48 1.14 -10.25
CA ASP A 371 6.99 1.10 -11.61
C ASP A 371 5.89 0.81 -12.62
N ARG A 372 5.75 1.67 -13.63
CA ARG A 372 4.72 1.52 -14.67
C ARG A 372 5.10 0.50 -15.74
N VAL A 373 6.40 0.33 -16.00
CA VAL A 373 6.95 -0.37 -17.17
C VAL A 373 7.60 -1.70 -16.78
N HIS A 374 8.45 -1.70 -15.76
CA HIS A 374 9.30 -2.84 -15.41
C HIS A 374 8.78 -3.67 -14.22
N SER A 375 7.49 -3.56 -13.88
CA SER A 375 6.84 -4.33 -12.80
C SER A 375 6.20 -5.64 -13.29
N TYR A 376 7.01 -6.67 -13.47
CA TYR A 376 6.58 -7.99 -13.93
C TYR A 376 6.19 -8.92 -12.78
N LEU A 377 7.00 -9.01 -11.74
CA LEU A 377 6.74 -9.81 -10.55
C LEU A 377 5.86 -9.05 -9.57
N ASP A 378 6.14 -7.76 -9.32
CA ASP A 378 5.46 -6.98 -8.28
C ASP A 378 3.97 -6.82 -8.59
N ARG A 379 3.64 -6.49 -9.84
CA ARG A 379 2.25 -6.38 -10.31
C ARG A 379 1.51 -7.72 -10.34
N SER A 380 2.23 -8.86 -10.29
CA SER A 380 1.66 -10.21 -10.19
C SER A 380 1.35 -10.63 -8.74
N ARG A 381 1.66 -9.83 -7.73
CA ARG A 381 1.27 -10.08 -6.33
C ARG A 381 -0.17 -9.63 -6.08
N TYR A 382 -1.14 -10.52 -6.33
CA TYR A 382 -2.55 -10.15 -6.40
C TYR A 382 -3.22 -10.03 -5.03
N SER A 383 -2.80 -10.82 -4.03
CA SER A 383 -3.51 -10.90 -2.75
C SER A 383 -3.56 -9.53 -2.05
N ASP A 384 -2.44 -8.82 -2.00
CA ASP A 384 -2.36 -7.50 -1.37
C ASP A 384 -3.07 -6.42 -2.16
N GLN A 385 -3.08 -6.52 -3.49
CA GLN A 385 -3.84 -5.61 -4.35
C GLN A 385 -5.35 -5.77 -4.10
N ILE A 386 -5.86 -7.00 -4.03
CA ILE A 386 -7.28 -7.27 -3.74
C ILE A 386 -7.66 -6.82 -2.33
N ARG A 387 -6.86 -7.15 -1.31
CA ARG A 387 -7.10 -6.67 0.07
C ARG A 387 -7.19 -5.14 0.13
N ARG A 388 -6.35 -4.45 -0.64
CA ARG A 388 -6.37 -2.98 -0.72
C ARG A 388 -7.69 -2.47 -1.27
N LEU A 389 -8.23 -3.10 -2.32
CA LEU A 389 -9.54 -2.76 -2.88
C LEU A 389 -10.67 -3.05 -1.87
N TRP A 390 -10.70 -4.25 -1.28
CA TRP A 390 -11.69 -4.61 -0.25
C TRP A 390 -11.67 -3.69 0.95
N ARG A 391 -10.50 -3.17 1.33
CA ARG A 391 -10.38 -2.22 2.44
C ARG A 391 -11.11 -0.89 2.20
N TRP A 392 -11.35 -0.49 0.96
CA TRP A 392 -12.06 0.74 0.61
C TRP A 392 -13.51 0.50 0.21
N PHE A 393 -13.77 -0.55 -0.57
CA PHE A 393 -15.09 -0.77 -1.19
C PHE A 393 -15.89 -1.90 -0.54
N GLY A 394 -15.24 -2.74 0.27
CA GLY A 394 -15.80 -4.01 0.76
C GLY A 394 -15.78 -5.10 -0.30
N GLU A 395 -15.97 -6.35 0.12
CA GLU A 395 -15.96 -7.52 -0.78
C GLU A 395 -17.11 -7.48 -1.79
N ASN A 396 -18.29 -7.02 -1.37
CA ASN A 396 -19.49 -6.95 -2.21
C ASN A 396 -19.40 -5.95 -3.37
N ASN A 397 -18.43 -5.03 -3.35
CA ASN A 397 -18.21 -4.06 -4.43
C ASN A 397 -16.93 -4.36 -5.23
N VAL A 398 -16.32 -5.54 -5.05
CA VAL A 398 -15.16 -5.98 -5.83
C VAL A 398 -15.42 -7.39 -6.37
N LEU A 399 -15.76 -7.48 -7.66
CA LEU A 399 -15.88 -8.75 -8.36
C LEU A 399 -14.50 -9.19 -8.86
N VAL A 400 -14.06 -10.37 -8.46
CA VAL A 400 -12.83 -10.99 -8.95
C VAL A 400 -13.17 -12.19 -9.83
N LEU A 401 -12.60 -12.25 -11.03
CA LEU A 401 -12.83 -13.28 -12.04
C LEU A 401 -11.50 -13.87 -12.53
N LYS A 402 -11.48 -15.16 -12.83
CA LYS A 402 -10.37 -15.78 -13.58
C LYS A 402 -10.45 -15.40 -15.06
N GLN A 403 -9.31 -15.06 -15.66
CA GLN A 403 -9.19 -14.74 -17.07
C GLN A 403 -9.51 -15.97 -17.94
N GLU A 404 -9.15 -17.16 -17.46
CA GLU A 404 -9.45 -18.45 -18.07
C GLU A 404 -10.96 -18.65 -18.20
N HIS A 405 -11.73 -18.28 -17.16
CA HIS A 405 -13.20 -18.31 -17.20
C HIS A 405 -13.77 -17.37 -18.26
N LEU A 406 -13.23 -16.15 -18.38
CA LEU A 406 -13.63 -15.23 -19.46
C LEU A 406 -13.27 -15.78 -20.85
N ARG A 407 -12.14 -16.49 -20.98
CA ARG A 407 -11.68 -17.06 -22.27
C ARG A 407 -12.53 -18.25 -22.69
N GLU A 408 -12.80 -19.17 -21.78
CA GLU A 408 -13.45 -20.45 -22.07
C GLU A 408 -14.97 -20.35 -22.01
N ASN A 409 -15.50 -19.53 -21.09
CA ASN A 409 -16.92 -19.37 -20.81
C ASN A 409 -17.33 -17.88 -20.81
N PRO A 410 -17.08 -17.11 -21.89
CA PRO A 410 -17.27 -15.66 -21.90
C PRO A 410 -18.71 -15.24 -21.57
N GLN A 411 -19.72 -16.00 -22.03
CA GLN A 411 -21.12 -15.69 -21.71
C GLN A 411 -21.38 -15.76 -20.21
N SER A 412 -20.84 -16.77 -19.52
CA SER A 412 -20.97 -16.93 -18.07
C SER A 412 -20.24 -15.79 -17.33
N ALA A 413 -19.03 -15.45 -17.77
CA ALA A 413 -18.27 -14.34 -17.18
C ALA A 413 -18.98 -12.98 -17.34
N VAL A 414 -19.54 -12.69 -18.53
CA VAL A 414 -20.32 -11.46 -18.77
C VAL A 414 -21.60 -11.45 -17.94
N ASN A 415 -22.30 -12.58 -17.80
CA ASN A 415 -23.48 -12.67 -16.95
C ASN A 415 -23.16 -12.39 -15.47
N GLN A 416 -22.01 -12.88 -14.97
CA GLN A 416 -21.56 -12.55 -13.61
C GLN A 416 -21.31 -11.05 -13.45
N VAL A 417 -20.72 -10.40 -14.46
CA VAL A 417 -20.55 -8.94 -14.44
C VAL A 417 -21.89 -8.21 -14.51
N CYS A 418 -22.82 -8.61 -15.37
CA CYS A 418 -24.16 -8.01 -15.43
C CYS A 418 -24.89 -8.12 -14.09
N GLY A 419 -24.90 -9.31 -13.48
CA GLY A 419 -25.47 -9.52 -12.14
C GLY A 419 -24.77 -8.68 -11.08
N PHE A 420 -23.44 -8.64 -11.10
CA PHE A 420 -22.66 -7.79 -10.21
C PHE A 420 -22.90 -6.31 -10.42
N LEU A 421 -23.31 -5.85 -11.61
CA LEU A 421 -23.67 -4.46 -11.92
C LEU A 421 -25.17 -4.18 -11.80
N ASN A 422 -25.99 -5.18 -11.44
CA ASN A 422 -27.46 -5.11 -11.40
C ASN A 422 -28.07 -4.61 -12.73
N VAL A 423 -27.53 -5.09 -13.84
CA VAL A 423 -28.11 -4.86 -15.18
C VAL A 423 -28.59 -6.18 -15.77
N GLU A 424 -29.47 -6.10 -16.77
CA GLU A 424 -30.00 -7.28 -17.43
C GLU A 424 -28.87 -8.12 -18.07
N PRO A 425 -28.99 -9.44 -18.15
CA PRO A 425 -28.03 -10.25 -18.89
C PRO A 425 -28.13 -9.96 -20.40
N MET A 426 -26.99 -9.98 -21.09
CA MET A 426 -26.93 -9.78 -22.55
C MET A 426 -26.22 -10.95 -23.26
N PRO A 427 -26.78 -11.47 -24.37
CA PRO A 427 -26.10 -12.47 -25.17
C PRO A 427 -24.89 -11.90 -25.92
N ILE A 428 -23.76 -12.62 -25.87
CA ILE A 428 -22.56 -12.30 -26.62
C ILE A 428 -22.77 -12.72 -28.08
N LYS A 429 -22.76 -11.74 -28.98
CA LYS A 429 -23.00 -11.98 -30.42
C LYS A 429 -21.77 -12.49 -31.17
N LYS A 430 -20.56 -12.22 -30.67
CA LYS A 430 -19.29 -12.61 -31.31
C LYS A 430 -18.27 -12.95 -30.23
N HIS A 431 -17.69 -14.14 -30.31
CA HIS A 431 -16.52 -14.47 -29.53
C HIS A 431 -15.35 -13.59 -29.96
N LEU A 432 -14.80 -12.81 -29.03
CA LEU A 432 -13.64 -11.99 -29.27
C LEU A 432 -12.38 -12.80 -28.93
N THR A 433 -11.60 -13.14 -29.94
CA THR A 433 -10.22 -13.63 -29.80
C THR A 433 -9.26 -12.45 -29.92
N SER A 434 -9.43 -11.40 -29.12
CA SER A 434 -8.55 -10.23 -29.16
C SER A 434 -7.25 -10.53 -28.40
N HIS A 435 -6.11 -10.48 -29.10
CA HIS A 435 -4.75 -10.48 -28.54
C HIS A 435 -4.36 -11.71 -27.69
N ALA A 436 -4.67 -12.92 -28.13
CA ALA A 436 -3.85 -14.08 -27.74
C ALA A 436 -2.46 -13.86 -28.35
N GLY A 437 -1.56 -13.22 -27.59
CA GLY A 437 -0.23 -12.88 -28.08
C GLY A 437 0.45 -14.13 -28.64
N GLN A 438 0.67 -14.17 -29.95
CA GLN A 438 1.64 -15.09 -30.53
C GLN A 438 3.00 -14.50 -30.21
N TYR A 439 3.66 -15.05 -29.20
CA TYR A 439 4.99 -14.63 -28.80
C TYR A 439 6.02 -15.38 -29.63
N GLU A 440 7.05 -14.70 -30.12
CA GLU A 440 8.13 -15.34 -30.89
C GLU A 440 8.84 -16.44 -30.09
N ARG A 441 8.88 -16.29 -28.76
CA ARG A 441 9.40 -17.30 -27.85
C ARG A 441 8.33 -17.63 -26.80
N PRO A 442 8.16 -18.90 -26.43
CA PRO A 442 7.33 -19.25 -25.28
C PRO A 442 8.04 -18.86 -23.98
N LEU A 443 7.28 -18.68 -22.91
CA LEU A 443 7.82 -18.59 -21.54
C LEU A 443 8.59 -19.87 -21.23
N ASP A 444 9.86 -19.74 -20.87
CA ASP A 444 10.69 -20.89 -20.51
C ASP A 444 10.37 -21.41 -19.10
N THR A 445 10.60 -22.69 -18.89
CA THR A 445 10.29 -23.39 -17.63
C THR A 445 11.11 -22.87 -16.44
N SER A 446 12.29 -22.29 -16.66
CA SER A 446 13.13 -21.75 -15.58
C SER A 446 12.54 -20.45 -15.05
N SER A 447 12.24 -19.50 -15.93
CA SER A 447 11.59 -18.23 -15.58
C SER A 447 10.21 -18.47 -14.95
N ARG A 448 9.44 -19.44 -15.45
CA ARG A 448 8.17 -19.84 -14.82
C ARG A 448 8.40 -20.31 -13.38
N ARG A 449 9.30 -21.27 -13.16
CA ARG A 449 9.65 -21.75 -11.82
C ARG A 449 10.08 -20.64 -10.87
N GLN A 450 10.88 -19.70 -11.35
CA GLN A 450 11.32 -18.54 -10.56
C GLN A 450 10.13 -17.68 -10.11
N ILE A 451 9.21 -17.36 -11.02
CA ILE A 451 8.02 -16.55 -10.71
C ILE A 451 7.10 -17.29 -9.72
N ILE A 452 6.79 -18.57 -10.00
CA ILE A 452 5.90 -19.34 -9.12
C ILE A 452 6.51 -19.52 -7.74
N SER A 453 7.82 -19.77 -7.64
CA SER A 453 8.53 -19.82 -6.36
C SER A 453 8.41 -18.49 -5.59
N ALA A 454 8.63 -17.36 -6.27
CA ALA A 454 8.55 -16.03 -5.66
C ALA A 454 7.13 -15.59 -5.26
N LEU A 455 6.10 -16.16 -5.90
CA LEU A 455 4.69 -15.85 -5.67
C LEU A 455 3.91 -16.92 -4.91
N LYS A 456 4.55 -18.03 -4.52
CA LYS A 456 3.88 -19.16 -3.87
C LYS A 456 3.05 -18.74 -2.66
N GLY A 457 3.60 -17.88 -1.80
CA GLY A 457 2.88 -17.35 -0.64
C GLY A 457 1.66 -16.48 -1.02
N ASP A 458 1.77 -15.69 -2.08
CA ASP A 458 0.67 -14.86 -2.60
C ASP A 458 -0.43 -15.73 -3.21
N LEU A 459 -0.07 -16.77 -3.96
CA LEU A 459 -1.02 -17.72 -4.57
C LEU A 459 -1.80 -18.52 -3.52
N LEU A 460 -1.13 -19.08 -2.51
CA LEU A 460 -1.80 -19.76 -1.39
C LEU A 460 -2.74 -18.82 -0.64
N SER A 461 -2.30 -17.58 -0.44
CA SER A 461 -3.14 -16.55 0.15
C SER A 461 -4.36 -16.23 -0.72
N LEU A 462 -4.21 -16.21 -2.03
CA LEU A 462 -5.27 -15.90 -2.98
C LEU A 462 -6.32 -17.02 -3.00
N GLU A 463 -5.89 -18.28 -3.03
CA GLU A 463 -6.78 -19.45 -2.93
C GLU A 463 -7.65 -19.37 -1.68
N GLN A 464 -7.04 -19.10 -0.53
CA GLN A 464 -7.77 -18.97 0.73
C GLN A 464 -8.74 -17.80 0.73
N MET A 465 -8.32 -16.63 0.20
CA MET A 465 -9.14 -15.42 0.20
C MET A 465 -10.34 -15.50 -0.73
N LEU A 466 -10.17 -16.08 -1.92
CA LEU A 466 -11.21 -16.13 -2.96
C LEU A 466 -11.97 -17.45 -2.96
N ASN A 467 -11.54 -18.42 -2.14
CA ASN A 467 -12.00 -19.80 -2.19
C ASN A 467 -11.88 -20.37 -3.62
N TRP A 468 -10.72 -20.14 -4.24
CA TRP A 468 -10.38 -20.61 -5.57
C TRP A 468 -9.43 -21.80 -5.50
N ASP A 469 -9.50 -22.65 -6.52
CA ASP A 469 -8.43 -23.57 -6.86
C ASP A 469 -7.47 -22.86 -7.82
N CYS A 470 -6.22 -22.66 -7.40
CA CYS A 470 -5.15 -22.08 -8.24
C CYS A 470 -4.02 -23.10 -8.48
N SER A 471 -4.30 -24.40 -8.36
CA SER A 471 -3.33 -25.46 -8.64
C SER A 471 -2.75 -25.36 -10.05
N ASP A 472 -3.59 -25.01 -11.03
CA ASP A 472 -3.23 -24.74 -12.42
C ASP A 472 -2.17 -23.63 -12.58
N TRP A 473 -2.17 -22.65 -11.67
CA TRP A 473 -1.19 -21.57 -11.66
C TRP A 473 0.11 -21.95 -10.94
N MET A 474 0.09 -23.00 -10.11
CA MET A 474 1.26 -23.46 -9.34
C MET A 474 2.08 -24.53 -10.05
N GLU A 475 1.59 -25.08 -11.15
CA GLU A 475 2.34 -26.02 -11.98
C GLU A 475 3.59 -25.36 -12.58
N SER A 476 4.75 -25.99 -12.37
CA SER A 476 6.09 -25.45 -12.64
C SER A 476 6.62 -25.73 -14.04
#